data_AF-A0AAD6B6U5-F1
#
_entry.id   AF-A0AAD6B6U5-F1
#
_cell.length_a   1.000
_cell.length_b   1.000
_cell.length_c   1.000
_cell.angle_alpha   90.00
_cell.angle_beta   90.00
_cell.angle_gamma   90.00
#
_symmetry.space_group_name_H-M   'P 1'
#
loop_
_entity.id
_entity.type
_entity.pdbx_description
1 polymer ?
#
loop_
_entity_poly.entity_id
_entity_poly.type
_entity_poly.pdbx_seq_one_letter_code
_entity_poly.pdbx_strand_id
1 'polypeptide(L)'
;MLGHKVVVVRCEGINISGNFYGNKLEYLAFLRKRMNTNPSRGPFHFRAPSRIFWRTVRGMLPHKTKRGQAALDRMKVFDGIPPPYDKRKRMVVPAALKIVRLKPTRKFALLGRLAHEVGWKYAAITATLEEKRKEKAKLRYGKKKCTIKLTMVAEKNVESKIAKYTDVLKQYGILV
;
A
#
# COMPACT_ATOMS: atom_id res chain seq x y z
N MET A 1 14.70 -8.51 -9.69
CA MET A 1 15.78 -8.76 -8.70
C MET A 1 16.84 -7.65 -8.77
N LEU A 2 16.47 -6.41 -8.44
CA LEU A 2 17.33 -5.22 -8.57
C LEU A 2 17.86 -4.72 -7.21
N GLY A 3 17.87 -5.58 -6.18
CA GLY A 3 18.39 -5.24 -4.85
C GLY A 3 17.48 -4.42 -3.93
N HIS A 4 16.51 -3.66 -4.45
CA HIS A 4 15.65 -2.80 -3.61
C HIS A 4 14.84 -3.58 -2.55
N LYS A 5 14.72 -2.97 -1.36
CA LYS A 5 13.81 -3.41 -0.29
C LYS A 5 12.49 -2.66 -0.43
N VAL A 6 11.39 -3.39 -0.56
CA VAL A 6 10.07 -2.81 -0.83
C VAL A 6 9.12 -3.19 0.30
N VAL A 7 8.38 -2.21 0.80
CA VAL A 7 7.34 -2.43 1.82
C VAL A 7 6.00 -1.99 1.25
N VAL A 8 5.07 -2.93 1.15
CA VAL A 8 3.69 -2.66 0.75
C VAL A 8 2.82 -2.65 2.00
N VAL A 9 2.14 -1.55 2.23
CA VAL A 9 1.25 -1.35 3.38
C VAL A 9 -0.19 -1.19 2.89
N ARG A 10 -1.15 -1.45 3.77
CA ARG A 10 -2.58 -1.31 3.51
C ARG A 10 -3.09 -2.25 2.41
N CYS A 11 -2.68 -3.51 2.46
CA CYS A 11 -2.99 -4.52 1.44
C CYS A 11 -4.48 -4.85 1.33
N GLU A 12 -5.26 -4.65 2.39
CA GLU A 12 -6.72 -4.74 2.38
C GLU A 12 -7.37 -3.74 1.40
N GLY A 13 -6.67 -2.65 1.08
CA GLY A 13 -7.09 -1.65 0.11
C GLY A 13 -6.76 -1.96 -1.35
N ILE A 14 -6.13 -3.11 -1.65
CA ILE A 14 -5.81 -3.51 -3.02
C ILE A 14 -7.11 -3.86 -3.77
N ASN A 15 -7.19 -3.43 -5.03
CA ASN A 15 -8.32 -3.72 -5.90
C ASN A 15 -7.94 -4.76 -6.95
N ILE A 16 -8.87 -5.64 -7.28
CA ILE A 16 -8.78 -6.61 -8.37
C ILE A 16 -9.83 -6.23 -9.42
N SER A 17 -9.49 -6.29 -10.69
CA SER A 17 -10.45 -6.06 -11.77
C SER A 17 -11.54 -7.14 -11.80
N GLY A 18 -12.70 -6.82 -12.37
CA GLY A 18 -13.82 -7.74 -12.48
C GLY A 18 -14.78 -7.63 -11.29
N ASN A 19 -15.93 -8.28 -11.43
CA ASN A 19 -16.95 -8.23 -10.37
C ASN A 19 -16.51 -9.03 -9.14
N PHE A 20 -17.09 -8.70 -7.98
CA PHE A 20 -16.73 -9.33 -6.72
C PHE A 20 -17.01 -10.84 -6.68
N TYR A 21 -18.17 -11.26 -7.21
CA TYR A 21 -18.59 -12.65 -7.18
C TYR A 21 -17.66 -13.57 -7.98
N GLY A 22 -17.24 -13.16 -9.17
CA GLY A 22 -16.29 -13.88 -10.01
C GLY A 22 -14.93 -14.05 -9.33
N ASN A 23 -14.40 -12.97 -8.75
CA ASN A 23 -13.17 -13.03 -7.95
C ASN A 23 -13.31 -13.97 -6.74
N LYS A 24 -14.49 -13.99 -6.09
CA LYS A 24 -14.78 -14.92 -4.99
C LYS A 24 -14.81 -16.37 -5.46
N LEU A 25 -15.48 -16.67 -6.57
CA LEU A 25 -15.53 -18.02 -7.14
C LEU A 25 -14.12 -18.52 -7.52
N GLU A 26 -13.30 -17.67 -8.12
CA GLU A 26 -11.91 -18.00 -8.44
C GLU A 26 -11.12 -18.36 -7.17
N TYR A 27 -11.28 -17.57 -6.10
CA TYR A 27 -10.63 -17.86 -4.83
C TYR A 27 -11.14 -19.15 -4.18
N LEU A 28 -12.46 -19.39 -4.20
CA LEU A 28 -13.07 -20.62 -3.69
C LEU A 28 -12.60 -21.85 -4.46
N ALA A 29 -12.44 -21.75 -5.78
CA ALA A 29 -11.85 -22.81 -6.59
C ALA A 29 -10.39 -23.10 -6.18
N PHE A 30 -9.61 -22.06 -5.86
CA PHE A 30 -8.28 -22.23 -5.28
C PHE A 30 -8.32 -22.96 -3.93
N LEU A 31 -9.27 -22.64 -3.04
CA LEU A 31 -9.41 -23.31 -1.73
C LEU A 31 -9.72 -24.80 -1.83
N ARG A 32 -10.45 -25.21 -2.88
CA ARG A 32 -10.74 -26.63 -3.13
C ARG A 32 -9.50 -27.42 -3.51
N LYS A 33 -8.42 -26.77 -3.98
CA LYS A 33 -7.15 -27.44 -4.30
C LYS A 33 -6.45 -27.86 -3.01
N ARG A 34 -6.58 -29.13 -2.63
CA ARG A 34 -5.90 -29.75 -1.48
C ARG A 34 -5.20 -31.03 -1.91
N MET A 35 -4.13 -31.40 -1.20
CA MET A 35 -3.56 -32.73 -1.33
C MET A 35 -4.55 -33.75 -0.76
N ASN A 36 -4.88 -34.79 -1.53
CA ASN A 36 -5.89 -35.77 -1.11
C ASN A 36 -5.42 -36.64 0.06
N THR A 37 -4.14 -37.04 0.05
CA THR A 37 -3.55 -37.94 1.04
C THR A 37 -3.28 -37.25 2.38
N ASN A 38 -2.55 -36.12 2.37
CA ASN A 38 -2.27 -35.34 3.57
C ASN A 38 -2.43 -33.83 3.30
N PRO A 39 -3.60 -33.25 3.63
CA PRO A 39 -3.87 -31.83 3.39
C PRO A 39 -2.85 -30.87 4.02
N SER A 40 -2.21 -31.24 5.14
CA SER A 40 -1.21 -30.41 5.83
C SER A 40 0.07 -30.21 5.02
N ARG A 41 0.40 -31.14 4.11
CA ARG A 41 1.53 -31.01 3.17
C ARG A 41 1.15 -30.33 1.85
N GLY A 42 -0.14 -30.05 1.66
CA GLY A 42 -0.68 -29.48 0.44
C GLY A 42 -0.43 -27.98 0.29
N PRO A 43 -1.10 -27.34 -0.68
CA PRO A 43 -1.02 -25.90 -0.86
C PRO A 43 -1.56 -25.14 0.36
N PHE A 44 -0.76 -24.21 0.89
CA PHE A 44 -1.23 -23.31 1.94
C PHE A 44 -2.09 -22.21 1.36
N HIS A 45 -3.34 -22.16 1.84
CA HIS A 45 -4.29 -21.14 1.47
C HIS A 45 -4.30 -20.02 2.52
N PHE A 46 -3.51 -18.97 2.29
CA PHE A 46 -3.55 -17.81 3.17
C PHE A 46 -4.92 -17.11 3.10
N ARG A 47 -5.30 -16.37 4.15
CA ARG A 47 -6.56 -15.62 4.19
C ARG A 47 -6.34 -14.11 4.26
N ALA A 48 -5.28 -13.67 4.91
CA ALA A 48 -4.94 -12.26 5.04
C ALA A 48 -4.63 -11.61 3.67
N PRO A 49 -5.14 -10.40 3.38
CA PRO A 49 -4.87 -9.66 2.14
C PRO A 49 -3.37 -9.53 1.83
N SER A 50 -2.58 -9.20 2.84
CA SER A 50 -1.11 -9.12 2.77
C SER A 50 -0.47 -10.41 2.28
N ARG A 51 -0.92 -11.56 2.79
CA ARG A 51 -0.39 -12.88 2.42
C ARG A 51 -0.89 -13.35 1.06
N ILE A 52 -2.09 -12.94 0.65
CA ILE A 52 -2.59 -13.14 -0.71
C ILE A 52 -1.68 -12.40 -1.69
N PHE A 53 -1.44 -11.11 -1.46
CA PHE A 53 -0.53 -10.31 -2.28
C PHE A 53 0.89 -10.88 -2.30
N TRP A 54 1.44 -11.25 -1.14
CA TRP A 54 2.75 -11.89 -1.04
C TRP A 54 2.82 -13.19 -1.85
N ARG A 55 1.76 -14.02 -1.82
CA ARG A 55 1.69 -15.27 -2.58
C ARG A 55 1.66 -15.00 -4.09
N THR A 56 0.95 -13.97 -4.54
CA THR A 56 0.93 -13.55 -5.95
C THR A 56 2.32 -13.11 -6.40
N VAL A 57 3.01 -12.27 -5.64
CA VAL A 57 4.39 -11.86 -5.96
C VAL A 57 5.36 -13.05 -5.94
N ARG A 58 5.21 -13.98 -4.99
CA ARG A 58 5.98 -15.23 -4.97
C ARG A 58 5.76 -16.07 -6.23
N GLY A 59 4.56 -16.06 -6.80
CA GLY A 59 4.26 -16.72 -8.08
C GLY A 59 4.97 -16.08 -9.28
N MET A 60 5.24 -14.77 -9.22
CA MET A 60 5.97 -14.01 -10.24
C MET A 60 7.50 -14.11 -10.11
N LEU A 61 8.01 -14.75 -9.05
CA LEU A 61 9.44 -14.86 -8.77
C LEU A 61 9.92 -16.31 -8.83
N PRO A 62 11.19 -16.57 -9.22
CA PRO A 62 11.80 -17.90 -9.17
C PRO A 62 12.18 -18.27 -7.72
N HIS A 63 11.17 -18.36 -6.84
CA HIS A 63 11.27 -18.47 -5.39
C HIS A 63 11.87 -19.80 -4.88
N LYS A 64 12.14 -20.75 -5.78
CA LYS A 64 12.84 -22.00 -5.46
C LYS A 64 14.36 -21.80 -5.42
N THR A 65 14.87 -20.78 -6.12
CA THR A 65 16.29 -20.41 -6.11
C THR A 65 16.62 -19.54 -4.88
N LYS A 66 17.88 -19.56 -4.43
CA LYS A 66 18.35 -18.68 -3.33
C LYS A 66 18.18 -17.20 -3.66
N ARG A 67 18.41 -16.81 -4.92
CA ARG A 67 18.21 -15.42 -5.39
C ARG A 67 16.74 -14.99 -5.29
N GLY A 68 15.81 -15.89 -5.61
CA GLY A 68 14.37 -15.65 -5.49
C GLY A 68 13.91 -15.57 -4.04
N GLN A 69 14.44 -16.43 -3.16
CA GLN A 69 14.21 -16.37 -1.72
C GLN A 69 14.67 -15.02 -1.14
N ALA A 70 15.91 -14.62 -1.43
CA ALA A 70 16.44 -13.33 -1.00
C ALA A 70 15.65 -12.11 -1.56
N ALA A 71 14.97 -12.27 -2.71
CA ALA A 71 14.08 -11.23 -3.22
C ALA A 71 12.76 -11.14 -2.44
N LEU A 72 12.20 -12.27 -2.03
CA LEU A 72 11.03 -12.30 -1.16
C LEU A 72 11.33 -11.79 0.24
N ASP A 73 12.51 -12.09 0.80
CA ASP A 73 12.91 -11.64 2.13
C ASP A 73 13.09 -10.11 2.20
N ARG A 74 13.45 -9.50 1.07
CA ARG A 74 13.53 -8.03 0.94
C ARG A 74 12.16 -7.36 0.83
N MET A 75 11.10 -8.12 0.56
CA MET A 75 9.74 -7.60 0.46
C MET A 75 8.99 -7.79 1.78
N LYS A 76 8.45 -6.71 2.33
CA LYS A 76 7.55 -6.76 3.50
C LYS A 76 6.15 -6.31 3.10
N VAL A 77 5.14 -6.98 3.64
CA VAL A 77 3.75 -6.76 3.26
C VAL A 77 2.90 -6.73 4.54
N PHE A 78 2.03 -5.73 4.68
CA PHE A 78 1.21 -5.52 5.88
C PHE A 78 -0.24 -5.21 5.54
N ASP A 79 -1.15 -5.70 6.39
CA ASP A 79 -2.55 -5.25 6.46
C ASP A 79 -2.62 -4.03 7.38
N GLY A 80 -3.27 -2.97 6.92
CA GLY A 80 -3.16 -1.64 7.54
C GLY A 80 -1.75 -1.06 7.42
N ILE A 81 -1.49 -0.01 8.21
CA ILE A 81 -0.21 0.71 8.19
C ILE A 81 0.39 0.71 9.60
N PRO A 82 1.25 -0.27 9.92
CA PRO A 82 1.84 -0.36 11.25
C PRO A 82 2.93 0.70 11.47
N PRO A 83 3.20 1.08 12.73
CA PRO A 83 4.44 1.78 13.09
C PRO A 83 5.66 0.93 12.67
N PRO A 84 6.72 1.49 12.07
CA PRO A 84 7.04 2.92 11.90
C PRO A 84 6.61 3.53 10.54
N TYR A 85 5.79 2.84 9.74
CA TYR A 85 5.44 3.28 8.37
C TYR A 85 4.31 4.32 8.34
N ASP A 86 3.55 4.44 9.41
CA ASP A 86 2.47 5.41 9.60
C ASP A 86 2.95 6.87 9.47
N LYS A 87 4.16 7.16 9.96
CA LYS A 87 4.77 8.50 9.94
C LYS A 87 5.56 8.80 8.67
N ARG A 88 5.84 7.80 7.82
CA ARG A 88 6.64 7.93 6.60
C ARG A 88 5.77 8.36 5.40
N LYS A 89 6.37 9.13 4.48
CA LYS A 89 5.75 9.42 3.17
C LYS A 89 5.70 8.12 2.38
N ARG A 90 4.49 7.73 1.98
CA ARG A 90 4.25 6.53 1.18
C ARG A 90 4.25 6.90 -0.29
N MET A 91 4.82 6.02 -1.11
CA MET A 91 4.86 6.19 -2.55
C MET A 91 3.67 5.49 -3.19
N VAL A 92 3.30 5.96 -4.38
CA VAL A 92 2.26 5.37 -5.21
C VAL A 92 2.90 4.92 -6.51
N VAL A 93 2.40 3.84 -7.11
CA VAL A 93 2.81 3.37 -8.43
C VAL A 93 1.70 3.70 -9.43
N PRO A 94 1.80 4.81 -10.20
CA PRO A 94 0.72 5.24 -11.10
C PRO A 94 0.34 4.16 -12.12
N ALA A 95 1.35 3.44 -12.62
CA ALA A 95 1.19 2.35 -13.57
C ALA A 95 0.39 1.14 -13.04
N ALA A 96 0.05 1.08 -11.75
CA ALA A 96 -0.76 0.01 -11.15
C ALA A 96 -2.05 0.54 -10.51
N LEU A 97 -2.33 1.85 -10.59
CA LEU A 97 -3.52 2.42 -9.99
C LEU A 97 -4.78 2.04 -10.76
N LYS A 98 -5.82 1.62 -10.03
CA LYS A 98 -7.14 1.30 -10.58
C LYS A 98 -7.72 2.44 -11.42
N ILE A 99 -7.58 3.69 -10.96
CA ILE A 99 -8.13 4.87 -11.66
C ILE A 99 -7.46 5.12 -13.01
N VAL A 100 -6.19 4.72 -13.17
CA VAL A 100 -5.42 4.87 -14.41
C VAL A 100 -5.64 3.68 -15.33
N ARG A 101 -5.70 2.46 -14.78
CA ARG A 101 -5.71 1.22 -15.56
C ARG A 101 -7.09 0.69 -15.92
N LEU A 102 -8.14 1.07 -15.21
CA LEU A 102 -9.48 0.52 -15.39
C LEU A 102 -10.45 1.60 -15.87
N LYS A 103 -11.30 1.26 -16.86
CA LYS A 103 -12.40 2.14 -17.29
C LYS A 103 -13.34 2.40 -16.10
N PRO A 104 -13.84 3.64 -15.91
CA PRO A 104 -14.71 3.98 -14.77
C PRO A 104 -15.98 3.12 -14.65
N THR A 105 -16.52 2.64 -15.78
CA THR A 105 -17.74 1.82 -15.85
C THR A 105 -17.53 0.36 -15.43
N ARG A 106 -16.28 -0.11 -15.32
CA ARG A 106 -15.98 -1.51 -15.01
C ARG A 106 -15.96 -1.73 -13.50
N LYS A 107 -16.63 -2.80 -13.06
CA LYS A 107 -16.63 -3.25 -11.67
C LYS A 107 -15.25 -3.74 -11.24
N PHE A 108 -14.96 -3.61 -9.95
CA PHE A 108 -13.75 -4.11 -9.29
C PHE A 108 -14.12 -4.75 -7.95
N ALA A 109 -13.22 -5.57 -7.42
CA ALA A 109 -13.34 -6.22 -6.13
C ALA A 109 -12.29 -5.66 -5.16
N LEU A 110 -12.68 -5.39 -3.92
CA LEU A 110 -11.76 -5.02 -2.85
C LEU A 110 -11.17 -6.29 -2.21
N LEU A 111 -9.84 -6.38 -2.17
CA LEU A 111 -9.15 -7.55 -1.62
C LEU A 111 -9.46 -7.76 -0.13
N GLY A 112 -9.61 -6.69 0.66
CA GLY A 112 -10.00 -6.78 2.06
C GLY A 112 -11.36 -7.44 2.28
N ARG A 113 -12.36 -7.09 1.47
CA ARG A 113 -13.69 -7.71 1.53
C ARG A 113 -13.62 -9.17 1.09
N LEU A 114 -12.92 -9.45 -0.01
CA LEU A 114 -12.73 -10.81 -0.52
C LEU A 114 -12.09 -11.70 0.56
N ALA A 115 -10.99 -11.22 1.15
CA ALA A 115 -10.26 -11.89 2.22
C ALA A 115 -11.16 -12.18 3.43
N HIS A 116 -11.99 -11.22 3.84
CA HIS A 116 -12.91 -11.40 4.96
C HIS A 116 -13.92 -12.52 4.68
N GLU A 117 -14.58 -12.49 3.53
CA GLU A 117 -15.57 -13.50 3.15
C GLU A 117 -14.99 -14.91 2.97
N VAL A 118 -13.68 -15.04 2.69
CA VAL A 118 -13.01 -16.34 2.56
C VAL A 118 -12.36 -16.82 3.87
N GLY A 119 -12.39 -16.02 4.94
CA GLY A 119 -12.00 -16.44 6.31
C GLY A 119 -10.95 -15.58 7.01
N TRP A 120 -10.68 -14.35 6.56
CA TRP A 120 -9.83 -13.41 7.28
C TRP A 120 -10.58 -12.77 8.46
N LYS A 121 -10.11 -13.05 9.67
CA LYS A 121 -10.79 -12.68 10.93
C LYS A 121 -10.51 -11.25 11.40
N TYR A 122 -9.43 -10.62 10.95
CA TYR A 122 -8.95 -9.35 11.51
C TYR A 122 -9.46 -8.10 10.78
N ALA A 123 -10.48 -8.23 9.92
CA ALA A 123 -11.01 -7.12 9.14
C ALA A 123 -11.49 -5.96 10.03
N ALA A 124 -12.32 -6.25 11.05
CA ALA A 124 -12.86 -5.25 11.96
C ALA A 124 -11.76 -4.57 12.80
N ILE A 125 -10.84 -5.35 13.38
CA ILE A 125 -9.72 -4.83 14.18
C ILE A 125 -8.80 -3.94 13.33
N THR A 126 -8.54 -4.34 12.09
CA THR A 126 -7.70 -3.53 11.18
C THR A 126 -8.39 -2.21 10.84
N ALA A 127 -9.71 -2.22 10.63
CA ALA A 127 -10.49 -1.01 10.37
C ALA A 127 -10.45 -0.02 11.54
N THR A 128 -10.64 -0.48 12.78
CA THR A 128 -10.58 0.38 13.97
C THR A 128 -9.19 0.95 14.21
N LEU A 129 -8.13 0.16 13.98
CA LEU A 129 -6.75 0.64 14.08
C LEU A 129 -6.41 1.67 12.99
N GLU A 130 -6.87 1.46 11.75
CA GLU A 130 -6.70 2.41 10.66
C GLU A 130 -7.46 3.72 10.90
N GLU A 131 -8.62 3.66 11.56
CA GLU A 131 -9.38 4.85 11.97
C GLU A 131 -8.61 5.67 13.00
N LYS A 132 -8.16 5.05 14.10
CA LYS A 132 -7.27 5.68 15.10
C LYS A 132 -6.02 6.30 14.44
N ARG A 133 -5.44 5.62 13.44
CA ARG A 133 -4.29 6.12 12.68
C ARG A 133 -4.66 7.35 11.84
N LYS A 134 -5.83 7.37 11.20
CA LYS A 134 -6.31 8.51 10.39
C LYS A 134 -6.60 9.73 11.26
N GLU A 135 -7.15 9.57 12.45
CA GLU A 135 -7.36 10.66 13.41
C GLU A 135 -6.04 11.33 13.78
N LYS A 136 -5.04 10.54 14.19
CA LYS A 136 -3.68 11.04 14.47
C LYS A 136 -3.05 11.73 13.26
N ALA A 137 -3.27 11.18 12.05
CA ALA A 137 -2.79 11.79 10.82
C ALA A 137 -3.49 13.11 10.49
N LYS A 138 -4.79 13.24 10.78
CA LYS A 138 -5.58 14.49 10.62
C LYS A 138 -5.05 15.59 11.53
N LEU A 139 -4.80 15.28 12.80
CA LEU A 139 -4.17 16.21 13.76
C LEU A 139 -2.79 16.67 13.28
N ARG A 140 -1.94 15.72 12.84
CA ARG A 140 -0.61 16.04 12.28
C ARG A 140 -0.71 16.94 11.04
N TYR A 141 -1.67 16.68 10.16
CA TYR A 141 -1.86 17.47 8.95
C TYR A 141 -2.38 18.89 9.27
N GLY A 142 -3.27 19.03 10.25
CA GLY A 142 -3.71 20.33 10.76
C GLY A 142 -2.54 21.18 11.28
N LYS A 143 -1.68 20.58 12.13
CA LYS A 143 -0.45 21.24 12.60
C LYS A 143 0.46 21.64 11.44
N LYS A 144 0.69 20.73 10.48
CA LYS A 144 1.52 21.00 9.29
C LYS A 144 0.98 22.18 8.46
N LYS A 145 -0.33 22.25 8.25
CA LYS A 145 -0.96 23.37 7.52
C LYS A 145 -0.77 24.70 8.24
N CYS A 146 -0.93 24.72 9.56
CA CYS A 146 -0.69 25.91 10.37
C CYS A 146 0.77 26.37 10.25
N THR A 147 1.72 25.44 10.39
CA THR A 147 3.16 25.74 10.22
C THR A 147 3.45 26.30 8.82
N ILE A 148 2.94 25.68 7.74
CA ILE A 148 3.14 26.19 6.38
C ILE A 148 2.60 27.62 6.24
N LYS A 149 1.40 27.90 6.77
CA LYS A 149 0.82 29.25 6.71
C LYS A 149 1.70 30.27 7.44
N LEU A 150 2.21 29.92 8.63
CA LEU A 150 3.12 30.77 9.39
C LEU A 150 4.46 30.97 8.67
N THR A 151 5.01 29.93 8.07
CA THR A 151 6.24 30.03 7.26
C THR A 151 6.06 30.99 6.10
N MET A 152 4.94 30.91 5.37
CA MET A 152 4.65 31.84 4.27
C MET A 152 4.53 33.30 4.74
N VAL A 153 3.94 33.55 5.91
CA VAL A 153 3.86 34.91 6.50
C VAL A 153 5.26 35.38 6.92
N ALA A 154 6.05 34.52 7.55
CA ALA A 154 7.41 34.83 7.95
C ALA A 154 8.30 35.15 6.75
N GLU A 155 8.23 34.35 5.67
CA GLU A 155 8.95 34.58 4.42
C GLU A 155 8.63 35.95 3.82
N LYS A 156 7.36 36.35 3.78
CA LYS A 156 6.94 37.69 3.33
C LYS A 156 7.49 38.80 4.21
N ASN A 157 7.44 38.62 5.53
CA ASN A 157 7.94 39.64 6.46
C ASN A 157 9.46 39.88 6.36
N VAL A 158 10.23 38.87 5.94
CA VAL A 158 11.70 38.96 5.79
C VAL A 158 12.16 39.08 4.35
N GLU A 159 11.25 39.28 3.40
CA GLU A 159 11.50 39.27 1.95
C GLU A 159 12.69 40.15 1.55
N SER A 160 12.75 41.39 2.06
CA SER A 160 13.84 42.32 1.79
C SER A 160 15.22 41.81 2.21
N LYS A 161 15.29 41.04 3.30
CA LYS A 161 16.56 40.47 3.81
C LYS A 161 16.99 39.23 3.04
N ILE A 162 16.04 38.49 2.47
CA ILE A 162 16.32 37.25 1.73
C ILE A 162 16.38 37.43 0.21
N ALA A 163 16.00 38.61 -0.32
CA ALA A 163 15.91 38.91 -1.75
C ALA A 163 17.13 38.46 -2.55
N LYS A 164 18.35 38.79 -2.08
CA LYS A 164 19.62 38.38 -2.73
C LYS A 164 19.70 36.86 -2.95
N TYR A 165 19.24 36.05 -2.00
CA TYR A 165 19.26 34.59 -2.12
C TYR A 165 18.11 34.10 -3.01
N THR A 166 16.95 34.73 -2.91
CA THR A 166 15.78 34.42 -3.76
C THR A 166 16.09 34.64 -5.25
N ASP A 167 16.81 35.72 -5.60
CA ASP A 167 17.17 36.01 -6.99
C ASP A 167 18.11 34.95 -7.58
N VAL A 168 19.06 34.46 -6.78
CA VAL A 168 19.92 33.32 -7.16
C VAL A 168 19.07 32.06 -7.37
N LEU A 169 18.13 31.76 -6.47
CA LEU A 169 17.25 30.60 -6.61
C LEU A 169 16.34 30.69 -7.84
N LYS A 170 15.88 31.90 -8.20
CA LYS A 170 15.12 32.17 -9.43
C LYS A 170 15.97 31.97 -10.68
N GLN A 171 17.24 32.40 -10.66
CA GLN A 171 18.17 32.17 -11.77
C GLN A 171 18.34 30.67 -12.09
N TYR A 172 18.33 29.82 -11.06
CA TYR A 172 18.38 28.35 -11.22
C TYR A 172 17.00 27.69 -11.41
N GLY A 173 15.91 28.46 -11.48
CA GLY A 173 14.54 27.94 -11.68
C GLY A 173 13.98 27.12 -10.51
N ILE A 174 14.56 27.25 -9.31
CA ILE A 174 14.12 26.54 -8.10
C ILE A 174 12.85 27.20 -7.53
N LEU A 175 12.81 28.53 -7.59
CA LEU A 175 11.64 29.33 -7.24
C LEU A 175 11.09 29.97 -8.51
N VAL A 176 9.77 29.88 -8.68
CA VAL A 176 9.01 30.60 -9.71
C VAL A 176 8.39 31.82 -9.07
#